data_AF-A0A8B8ERL2-F1
#
_entry.id   AF-A0A8B8ERL2-F1
#
_cell.length_a   1.000
_cell.length_b   1.000
_cell.length_c   1.000
_cell.angle_alpha   90.00
_cell.angle_beta   90.00
_cell.angle_gamma   90.00
#
_symmetry.space_group_name_H-M   'P 1'
#
loop_
_entity.id
_entity.type
_entity.pdbx_description
1 polymer ?
#
loop_
_entity_poly.entity_id
_entity_poly.type
_entity_poly.pdbx_seq_one_letter_code
_entity_poly.pdbx_strand_id
1 'polypeptide(L)'
;MDRATSRMSVRTTVSTSSRLSRGTYVSSRGTTFRGEPSYLKNCYIHHDEDLILMCKSCIKPICLICSNNDHQQHEVEALPKYVRHQRSVLQAKCRVIRESQLPKIREAISSINDATTRRVQVIKEQEHKLVMAVTQVAQKLMSKCRHLAKLQKTKITELKTHAADLKNFTEIVENNTGDFTDAELVTMVQKYNALVGKTKQLDCPEEANLLKFKKGEVKMEQLESMFGEIDTTDYDKKMLMKYRVEEPEDRFHVKEIGIFTNGSEAVTAVAPASPNTAWIYSDNSRQNTEVTTNGELRKVMELGAYSRDFFVEEDGSHVHACTDKTVRTVTPEKVNILFSTKPLIPLCVCKSSPGEMLLSLVDNLSNSRSRSSTRVVQRMTMSGQVTATFQYEDDGRTPLFTKPYRMTLSSQRDLIVADHTSSHSGRLCVLDLEGRVRFTYSGKGGKKDFKPNGVCCDAENNILVADSASHAVHILTQDGKFIRFLLTKKEGLVYPFSVAMFREVLWVGGYYGLVKVFKVRHIK
;
A
#
# COMPACT_ATOMS: atom_id res chain seq x y z
N MET A 1 39.64 74.40 -29.84
CA MET A 1 40.29 73.19 -30.36
C MET A 1 39.35 72.02 -30.12
N ASP A 2 38.86 71.48 -31.23
CA ASP A 2 38.21 70.18 -31.53
C ASP A 2 37.84 69.22 -30.38
N ARG A 3 36.56 68.80 -30.29
CA ARG A 3 35.96 67.51 -30.75
C ARG A 3 36.61 66.27 -30.10
N ALA A 4 35.93 65.26 -29.55
CA ALA A 4 34.55 64.76 -29.58
C ALA A 4 34.37 63.93 -28.26
N THR A 5 33.18 63.53 -27.77
CA THR A 5 32.35 62.45 -28.32
C THR A 5 30.97 62.38 -27.67
N SER A 6 29.94 62.49 -28.52
CA SER A 6 28.66 61.76 -28.56
C SER A 6 27.97 61.36 -27.24
N ARG A 7 26.94 62.13 -26.86
CA ARG A 7 25.75 61.63 -26.15
C ARG A 7 24.61 61.54 -27.17
N MET A 8 24.25 60.34 -27.61
CA MET A 8 22.96 60.09 -28.26
C MET A 8 21.99 59.50 -27.24
N SER A 9 21.00 60.30 -26.88
CA SER A 9 19.76 59.84 -26.27
C SER A 9 18.95 59.05 -27.29
N VAL A 10 18.58 57.82 -26.96
CA VAL A 10 17.49 57.12 -27.64
C VAL A 10 16.45 56.77 -26.58
N ARG A 11 15.34 57.51 -26.63
CA ARG A 11 14.07 57.09 -26.05
C ARG A 11 13.63 55.84 -26.81
N THR A 12 13.45 54.74 -26.10
CA THR A 12 12.67 53.60 -26.60
C THR A 12 11.46 53.42 -25.69
N THR A 13 10.34 53.90 -26.20
CA THR A 13 8.98 53.59 -25.79
C THR A 13 8.78 52.08 -25.69
N VAL A 14 8.39 51.56 -24.53
CA VAL A 14 7.79 50.23 -24.43
C VAL A 14 6.29 50.42 -24.30
N SER A 15 5.61 50.18 -25.41
CA SER A 15 4.17 50.12 -25.58
C SER A 15 3.54 49.08 -24.66
N THR A 16 2.47 49.48 -24.00
CA THR A 16 1.45 48.59 -23.44
C THR A 16 0.79 47.79 -24.55
N SER A 17 0.89 46.44 -24.52
CA SER A 17 -0.11 45.50 -25.04
C SER A 17 0.45 44.08 -25.15
N SER A 18 0.18 43.24 -24.15
CA SER A 18 -0.17 41.85 -24.43
C SER A 18 -1.22 41.43 -23.40
N ARG A 19 -2.48 41.53 -23.81
CA ARG A 19 -3.62 40.91 -23.12
C ARG A 19 -3.30 39.43 -22.91
N LEU A 20 -2.95 39.04 -21.69
CA LEU A 20 -3.01 37.64 -21.28
C LEU A 20 -4.49 37.28 -21.20
N SER A 21 -4.95 36.54 -22.21
CA SER A 21 -6.30 35.99 -22.29
C SER A 21 -6.65 35.26 -20.98
N ARG A 22 -7.72 35.73 -20.32
CA ARG A 22 -8.40 35.01 -19.23
C ARG A 22 -8.91 33.67 -19.78
N GLY A 23 -8.14 32.61 -19.58
CA GLY A 23 -8.60 31.25 -19.83
C GLY A 23 -9.33 30.73 -18.59
N THR A 24 -10.66 30.79 -18.59
CA THR A 24 -11.50 30.00 -17.68
C THR A 24 -11.45 28.54 -18.12
N TYR A 25 -10.93 27.66 -17.25
CA TYR A 25 -10.99 26.22 -17.44
C TYR A 25 -11.83 25.59 -16.34
N VAL A 26 -12.90 24.90 -16.74
CA VAL A 26 -13.81 24.19 -15.87
C VAL A 26 -13.31 22.75 -15.71
N SER A 27 -13.26 22.27 -14.47
CA SER A 27 -13.08 20.84 -14.17
C SER A 27 -14.09 20.41 -13.11
N SER A 28 -14.72 19.26 -13.36
CA SER A 28 -15.78 18.65 -12.60
C SER A 28 -15.27 18.14 -11.25
N ARG A 29 -15.27 19.00 -10.22
CA ARG A 29 -15.47 18.72 -8.76
C ARG A 29 -15.02 19.91 -7.91
N GLY A 30 -15.79 20.99 -7.96
CA GLY A 30 -16.27 21.72 -6.76
C GLY A 30 -15.31 22.35 -5.75
N THR A 31 -13.99 22.43 -5.93
CA THR A 31 -13.12 23.26 -5.07
C THR A 31 -12.46 24.37 -5.86
N THR A 32 -12.98 25.59 -5.72
CA THR A 32 -12.35 26.80 -6.24
C THR A 32 -11.12 27.14 -5.42
N PHE A 33 -9.93 26.80 -5.92
CA PHE A 33 -8.73 27.53 -5.51
C PHE A 33 -8.74 28.88 -6.25
N ARG A 34 -9.37 29.89 -5.64
CA ARG A 34 -9.05 31.30 -5.95
C ARG A 34 -7.78 31.67 -5.20
N GLY A 35 -6.65 31.11 -5.64
CA GLY A 35 -5.36 31.71 -5.33
C GLY A 35 -5.05 32.67 -6.45
N GLU A 36 -5.25 33.98 -6.25
CA GLU A 36 -4.41 34.92 -6.98
C GLU A 36 -2.96 34.51 -6.71
N PRO A 37 -2.08 34.40 -7.73
CA PRO A 37 -0.67 34.21 -7.47
C PRO A 37 -0.20 35.45 -6.70
N SER A 38 -0.06 35.32 -5.37
CA SER A 38 0.65 36.27 -4.55
C SER A 38 2.12 36.18 -4.95
N TYR A 39 2.46 36.85 -6.04
CA TYR A 39 3.86 37.08 -6.37
C TYR A 39 4.42 37.91 -5.22
N LEU A 40 5.32 37.31 -4.42
CA LEU A 40 6.24 38.09 -3.60
C LEU A 40 7.02 38.97 -4.57
N LYS A 41 6.57 40.22 -4.76
CA LYS A 41 7.28 41.20 -5.57
C LYS A 41 8.57 41.61 -4.84
N ASN A 42 8.47 41.73 -3.52
CA ASN A 42 9.51 42.29 -2.68
C ASN A 42 10.10 41.25 -1.72
N CYS A 43 11.35 41.47 -1.32
CA CYS A 43 12.05 40.64 -0.37
C CYS A 43 11.45 40.75 1.04
N TYR A 44 11.41 39.63 1.77
CA TYR A 44 10.90 39.58 3.14
C TYR A 44 11.83 40.22 4.18
N ILE A 45 13.12 40.39 3.85
CA ILE A 45 14.12 41.08 4.69
C ILE A 45 14.25 42.53 4.23
N HIS A 46 14.24 42.75 2.91
CA HIS A 46 14.44 44.05 2.28
C HIS A 46 13.15 44.44 1.56
N HIS A 47 12.19 44.98 2.31
CA HIS A 47 10.81 45.18 1.85
C HIS A 47 10.66 46.10 0.62
N ASP A 48 11.64 46.95 0.34
CA ASP A 48 11.65 47.83 -0.84
C ASP A 48 12.36 47.23 -2.07
N GLU A 49 12.96 46.04 -1.92
CA GLU A 49 13.79 45.43 -2.97
C GLU A 49 13.06 44.32 -3.72
N ASP A 50 13.14 44.37 -5.04
CA ASP A 50 12.54 43.37 -5.92
C ASP A 50 13.30 42.03 -5.89
N LEU A 51 12.54 40.94 -5.97
CA LEU A 51 13.09 39.59 -6.13
C LEU A 51 13.52 39.36 -7.59
N ILE A 52 14.79 39.66 -7.88
CA ILE A 52 15.34 39.60 -9.25
C ILE A 52 16.25 38.39 -9.50
N LEU A 53 16.71 37.71 -8.45
CA LEU A 53 17.62 36.56 -8.52
C LEU A 53 16.97 35.30 -7.95
N MET A 54 17.42 34.14 -8.42
CA MET A 54 17.08 32.83 -7.90
C MET A 54 18.33 32.21 -7.29
N CYS A 55 18.30 31.89 -6.00
CA CYS A 55 19.34 31.11 -5.36
C CYS A 55 19.11 29.62 -5.62
N LYS A 56 19.99 28.96 -6.36
CA LYS A 56 19.86 27.54 -6.70
C LYS A 56 20.10 26.64 -5.48
N SER A 57 21.01 27.03 -4.59
CA SER A 57 21.33 26.27 -3.38
C SER A 57 20.18 26.27 -2.36
N CYS A 58 19.52 27.42 -2.17
CA CYS A 58 18.39 27.54 -1.22
C CYS A 58 17.02 27.31 -1.85
N ILE A 59 16.94 27.20 -3.18
CA ILE A 59 15.69 27.07 -3.94
C ILE A 59 14.66 28.14 -3.54
N LYS A 60 15.09 29.40 -3.44
CA LYS A 60 14.19 30.55 -3.23
C LYS A 60 14.59 31.79 -4.07
N PRO A 61 13.61 32.62 -4.48
CA PRO A 61 13.88 33.91 -5.09
C PRO A 61 14.42 34.90 -4.03
N ILE A 62 15.43 35.69 -4.39
CA ILE A 62 16.12 36.64 -3.52
C ILE A 62 16.34 37.99 -4.23
N CYS A 63 16.50 39.08 -3.46
CA CYS A 63 16.94 40.37 -4.01
C CYS A 63 18.47 40.45 -4.10
N LEU A 64 18.98 41.52 -4.71
CA LEU A 64 20.42 41.74 -4.87
C LEU A 64 21.16 41.86 -3.53
N ILE A 65 20.55 42.52 -2.54
CA ILE A 65 21.13 42.70 -1.21
C ILE A 65 21.32 41.35 -0.50
N CYS A 66 20.30 40.48 -0.54
CA CYS A 66 20.40 39.11 -0.03
C CYS A 66 21.49 38.29 -0.74
N SER A 67 21.69 38.53 -2.04
CA SER A 67 22.77 37.87 -2.80
C SER A 67 24.16 38.27 -2.33
N ASN A 68 24.34 39.52 -1.89
CA ASN A 68 25.64 40.03 -1.45
C ASN A 68 25.92 39.77 0.04
N ASN A 69 24.89 39.43 0.81
CA ASN A 69 25.01 39.10 2.23
C ASN A 69 24.86 37.58 2.42
N ASP A 70 23.71 37.12 2.90
CA ASP A 70 23.45 35.74 3.32
C ASP A 70 23.60 34.67 2.21
N HIS A 71 23.70 35.08 0.94
CA HIS A 71 23.80 34.19 -0.21
C HIS A 71 25.04 34.43 -1.09
N GLN A 72 26.06 35.12 -0.57
CA GLN A 72 27.27 35.47 -1.34
C GLN A 72 28.03 34.26 -1.89
N GLN A 73 27.95 33.12 -1.19
CA GLN A 73 28.61 31.86 -1.60
C GLN A 73 27.68 30.90 -2.34
N HIS A 74 26.42 31.26 -2.56
CA HIS A 74 25.47 30.39 -3.25
C HIS A 74 25.44 30.68 -4.74
N GLU A 75 25.21 29.65 -5.54
CA GLU A 75 25.01 29.82 -6.97
C GLU A 75 23.68 30.55 -7.20
N VAL A 76 23.75 31.72 -7.82
CA VAL A 76 22.59 32.56 -8.15
C VAL A 76 22.45 32.72 -9.65
N GLU A 77 21.22 32.78 -10.13
CA GLU A 77 20.93 33.14 -11.51
C GLU A 77 19.79 34.16 -11.61
N ALA A 78 19.66 34.86 -12.73
CA ALA A 78 18.56 35.78 -12.95
C ALA A 78 17.22 35.02 -12.87
N LEU A 79 16.32 35.46 -11.99
CA LEU A 79 15.01 34.83 -11.80
C LEU A 79 14.22 34.70 -13.12
N PRO A 80 14.21 35.69 -14.03
CA PRO A 80 13.53 35.55 -15.32
C PRO A 80 14.10 34.45 -16.22
N LYS A 81 15.39 34.10 -16.07
CA LYS A 81 16.05 33.02 -16.83
C LYS A 81 15.67 31.66 -16.24
N TYR A 82 15.75 31.52 -14.90
CA TYR A 82 15.32 30.30 -14.21
C TYR A 82 13.84 29.97 -14.47
N VAL A 83 12.95 30.97 -14.35
CA VAL A 83 11.52 30.80 -14.59
C VAL A 83 11.25 30.39 -16.04
N ARG A 84 11.94 30.98 -17.02
CA ARG A 84 11.82 30.56 -18.44
C ARG A 84 12.23 29.09 -18.63
N HIS A 85 13.34 28.68 -18.04
CA HIS A 85 13.80 27.30 -18.10
C HIS A 85 12.82 26.33 -17.44
N GLN A 86 12.41 26.61 -16.19
CA GLN A 86 11.44 25.78 -15.45
C GLN A 86 10.09 25.70 -16.15
N ARG A 87 9.63 26.79 -16.76
CA ARG A 87 8.39 26.80 -17.56
C ARG A 87 8.49 25.85 -18.75
N SER A 88 9.62 25.87 -19.47
CA SER A 88 9.87 24.95 -20.59
C SER A 88 9.92 23.49 -20.13
N VAL A 89 10.61 23.22 -19.01
CA VAL A 89 10.69 21.86 -18.43
C VAL A 89 9.32 21.36 -17.99
N LEU A 90 8.54 22.20 -17.31
CA LEU A 90 7.18 21.85 -16.87
C LEU A 90 6.26 21.61 -18.07
N GLN A 91 6.33 22.45 -19.09
CA GLN A 91 5.56 22.25 -20.34
C GLN A 91 5.92 20.94 -21.02
N ALA A 92 7.21 20.59 -21.10
CA ALA A 92 7.66 19.30 -21.66
C ALA A 92 7.14 18.11 -20.84
N LYS A 93 7.22 18.17 -19.50
CA LYS A 93 6.67 17.11 -18.62
C LYS A 93 5.16 16.97 -18.76
N CYS A 94 4.42 18.08 -18.79
CA CYS A 94 2.98 18.06 -19.01
C CYS A 94 2.60 17.54 -20.40
N ARG A 95 3.43 17.78 -21.42
CA ARG A 95 3.23 17.23 -22.76
C ARG A 95 3.31 15.70 -22.75
N VAL A 96 4.32 15.13 -22.09
CA VAL A 96 4.44 13.66 -21.93
C VAL A 96 3.21 13.06 -21.23
N ILE A 97 2.72 13.70 -20.16
CA ILE A 97 1.51 13.25 -19.47
C ILE A 97 0.31 13.28 -20.43
N ARG A 98 0.15 14.36 -21.19
CA ARG A 98 -0.99 14.55 -22.09
C ARG A 98 -0.97 13.60 -23.29
N GLU A 99 0.19 13.39 -23.89
CA GLU A 99 0.34 12.63 -25.12
C GLU A 99 0.55 11.13 -24.87
N SER A 100 1.17 10.74 -23.76
CA SER A 100 1.47 9.33 -23.47
C SER A 100 0.62 8.73 -22.36
N GLN A 101 0.39 9.44 -21.25
CA GLN A 101 -0.19 8.84 -20.04
C GLN A 101 -1.72 8.91 -20.03
N LEU A 102 -2.29 10.08 -20.38
CA LEU A 102 -3.75 10.26 -20.43
C LEU A 102 -4.45 9.32 -21.42
N PRO A 103 -3.94 9.06 -22.63
CA PRO A 103 -4.58 8.12 -23.55
C PRO A 103 -4.63 6.69 -22.99
N LYS A 104 -3.53 6.20 -22.40
CA LYS A 104 -3.47 4.88 -21.77
C LYS A 104 -4.50 4.72 -20.65
N ILE A 105 -4.65 5.75 -19.82
CA ILE A 105 -5.66 5.76 -18.75
C ILE A 105 -7.08 5.74 -19.33
N ARG A 106 -7.36 6.54 -20.37
CA ARG A 106 -8.66 6.57 -21.03
C ARG A 106 -9.01 5.24 -21.68
N GLU A 107 -8.05 4.61 -22.34
CA GLU A 107 -8.20 3.29 -22.94
C GLU A 107 -8.48 2.22 -21.88
N ALA A 108 -7.76 2.25 -20.76
CA ALA A 108 -8.02 1.34 -19.63
C ALA A 108 -9.43 1.52 -19.06
N ILE A 109 -9.90 2.77 -18.90
CA ILE A 109 -11.27 3.07 -18.45
C ILE A 109 -12.29 2.51 -19.46
N SER A 110 -12.09 2.73 -20.76
CA SER A 110 -12.97 2.18 -21.80
C SER A 110 -13.02 0.66 -21.72
N SER A 111 -11.87 0.00 -21.66
CA SER A 111 -11.79 -1.46 -21.59
C SER A 111 -12.49 -2.04 -20.36
N ILE A 112 -12.43 -1.37 -19.20
CA ILE A 112 -13.14 -1.79 -17.98
C ILE A 112 -14.65 -1.64 -18.15
N ASN A 113 -15.10 -0.51 -18.70
CA ASN A 113 -16.52 -0.28 -18.98
C ASN A 113 -17.05 -1.32 -19.98
N ASP A 114 -16.32 -1.59 -21.05
CA ASP A 114 -16.69 -2.58 -22.07
C ASP A 114 -16.74 -4.01 -21.51
N ALA A 115 -15.80 -4.36 -20.61
CA ALA A 115 -15.83 -5.64 -19.91
C ALA A 115 -17.05 -5.75 -18.98
N THR A 116 -17.41 -4.66 -18.28
CA THR A 116 -18.58 -4.62 -17.41
C THR A 116 -19.88 -4.76 -18.21
N THR A 117 -20.02 -4.02 -19.31
CA THR A 117 -21.16 -4.11 -20.22
C THR A 117 -21.31 -5.52 -20.78
N ARG A 118 -20.21 -6.17 -21.19
CA ARG A 118 -20.23 -7.56 -21.66
C ARG A 118 -20.73 -8.54 -20.59
N ARG A 119 -20.28 -8.41 -19.34
CA ARG A 119 -20.75 -9.29 -18.24
C ARG A 119 -22.24 -9.14 -17.99
N VAL A 120 -22.75 -7.90 -17.95
CA VAL A 120 -24.19 -7.63 -17.80
C VAL A 120 -24.98 -8.22 -18.96
N GLN A 121 -24.45 -8.14 -20.19
CA GLN A 121 -25.11 -8.69 -21.37
C GLN A 121 -25.26 -10.22 -21.29
N VAL A 122 -24.22 -10.94 -20.83
CA VAL A 122 -24.30 -12.39 -20.64
C VAL A 122 -25.37 -12.77 -19.62
N ILE A 123 -25.50 -12.02 -18.52
CA ILE A 123 -26.54 -12.25 -17.51
C ILE A 123 -27.94 -12.07 -18.12
N LYS A 124 -28.15 -11.00 -18.90
CA LYS A 124 -29.43 -10.75 -19.60
C LYS A 124 -29.76 -11.83 -20.63
N GLU A 125 -28.77 -12.36 -21.35
CA GLU A 125 -28.97 -13.46 -22.28
C GLU A 125 -29.38 -14.75 -21.57
N GLN A 126 -28.78 -15.03 -20.40
CA GLN A 126 -29.17 -16.18 -19.59
C GLN A 126 -30.58 -16.02 -19.02
N GLU A 127 -30.94 -14.82 -18.55
CA GLU A 127 -32.31 -14.49 -18.14
C GLU A 127 -33.31 -14.80 -19.26
N HIS A 128 -33.04 -14.32 -20.48
CA HIS A 128 -33.92 -14.54 -21.62
C HIS A 128 -34.11 -16.02 -21.94
N LYS A 129 -33.02 -16.81 -21.93
CA LYS A 129 -33.07 -18.27 -22.15
C LYS A 129 -33.96 -18.98 -21.12
N LEU A 130 -33.83 -18.62 -19.85
CA LEU A 130 -34.63 -19.22 -18.77
C LEU A 130 -36.11 -18.84 -18.89
N VAL A 131 -36.41 -17.57 -19.16
CA VAL A 131 -37.80 -17.12 -19.38
C VAL A 131 -38.43 -17.84 -20.57
N MET A 132 -37.70 -18.01 -21.67
CA MET A 132 -38.17 -18.77 -22.82
C MET A 132 -38.46 -20.24 -22.48
N ALA A 133 -37.56 -20.90 -21.76
CA ALA A 133 -37.74 -22.29 -21.36
C ALA A 133 -38.97 -22.48 -20.45
N VAL A 134 -39.15 -21.60 -19.45
CA VAL A 134 -40.33 -21.61 -18.56
C VAL A 134 -41.61 -21.39 -19.35
N THR A 135 -41.59 -20.43 -20.29
CA THR A 135 -42.74 -20.13 -21.15
C THR A 135 -43.10 -21.33 -22.02
N GLN A 136 -42.10 -22.03 -22.57
CA GLN A 136 -42.31 -23.22 -23.41
C GLN A 136 -42.93 -24.37 -22.61
N VAL A 137 -42.48 -24.60 -21.36
CA VAL A 137 -43.08 -25.61 -20.48
C VAL A 137 -44.53 -25.27 -20.15
N ALA A 138 -44.80 -24.01 -19.81
CA ALA A 138 -46.16 -23.54 -19.55
C ALA A 138 -47.07 -23.74 -20.77
N GLN A 139 -46.61 -23.36 -21.96
CA GLN A 139 -47.36 -23.56 -23.21
C GLN A 139 -47.65 -25.04 -23.50
N LYS A 140 -46.70 -25.93 -23.25
CA LYS A 140 -46.88 -27.39 -23.41
C LYS A 140 -47.93 -27.96 -22.46
N LEU A 141 -47.97 -27.50 -21.21
CA LEU A 141 -49.00 -27.90 -20.26
C LEU A 141 -50.38 -27.34 -20.65
N MET A 142 -50.44 -26.07 -21.03
CA MET A 142 -51.68 -25.43 -21.48
C MET A 142 -52.24 -26.07 -22.76
N SER A 143 -51.39 -26.50 -23.71
CA SER A 143 -51.86 -27.18 -24.91
C SER A 143 -52.42 -28.57 -24.60
N LYS A 144 -51.79 -29.31 -23.68
CA LYS A 144 -52.30 -30.60 -23.18
C LYS A 144 -53.67 -30.43 -22.49
N CYS A 145 -53.82 -29.42 -21.63
CA CYS A 145 -55.11 -29.12 -20.99
C CYS A 145 -56.20 -28.77 -22.03
N ARG A 146 -55.88 -27.92 -23.02
CA ARG A 146 -56.81 -27.58 -24.11
C ARG A 146 -57.23 -28.79 -24.94
N HIS A 147 -56.29 -29.68 -25.25
CA HIS A 147 -56.57 -30.88 -26.02
C HIS A 147 -57.52 -31.83 -25.26
N LEU A 148 -57.24 -32.07 -23.97
CA LEU A 148 -58.10 -32.91 -23.11
C LEU A 148 -59.49 -32.28 -22.92
N ALA A 149 -59.58 -30.96 -22.75
CA ALA A 149 -60.85 -30.25 -22.69
C ALA A 149 -61.66 -30.38 -24.00
N LYS A 150 -60.98 -30.37 -25.17
CA LYS A 150 -61.63 -30.59 -26.46
C LYS A 150 -62.21 -32.01 -26.57
N LEU A 151 -61.44 -33.03 -26.19
CA LEU A 151 -61.90 -34.43 -26.15
C LEU A 151 -63.11 -34.61 -25.23
N GLN A 152 -63.07 -34.01 -24.04
CA GLN A 152 -64.21 -34.01 -23.12
C GLN A 152 -65.44 -33.33 -23.73
N LYS A 153 -65.27 -32.18 -24.39
CA LYS A 153 -66.39 -31.47 -25.05
C LYS A 153 -67.03 -32.30 -26.16
N THR A 154 -66.24 -33.02 -26.96
CA THR A 154 -66.77 -33.96 -27.97
C THR A 154 -67.58 -35.06 -27.31
N LYS A 155 -67.07 -35.69 -26.25
CA LYS A 155 -67.77 -36.76 -25.53
C LYS A 155 -69.07 -36.28 -24.87
N ILE A 156 -69.06 -35.09 -24.26
CA ILE A 156 -70.27 -34.45 -23.72
C ILE A 156 -71.29 -34.20 -24.83
N THR A 157 -70.85 -33.80 -26.03
CA THR A 157 -71.75 -33.58 -27.16
C THR A 157 -72.38 -34.89 -27.63
N GLU A 158 -71.60 -35.97 -27.76
CA GLU A 158 -72.11 -37.31 -28.07
C GLU A 158 -73.16 -37.79 -27.06
N LEU A 159 -72.87 -37.63 -25.76
CA LEU A 159 -73.79 -37.99 -24.68
C LEU A 159 -75.07 -37.15 -24.73
N LYS A 160 -74.97 -35.84 -24.99
CA LYS A 160 -76.13 -34.94 -25.14
C LYS A 160 -77.00 -35.33 -26.34
N THR A 161 -76.40 -35.65 -27.48
CA THR A 161 -77.16 -36.10 -28.67
C THR A 161 -77.88 -37.41 -28.39
N HIS A 162 -77.19 -38.37 -27.76
CA HIS A 162 -77.80 -39.66 -27.43
C HIS A 162 -78.92 -39.53 -26.40
N ALA A 163 -78.77 -38.64 -25.41
CA ALA A 163 -79.82 -38.32 -24.45
C ALA A 163 -81.04 -37.67 -25.12
N ALA A 164 -80.83 -36.79 -26.11
CA ALA A 164 -81.91 -36.20 -26.89
C ALA A 164 -82.63 -37.25 -27.77
N ASP A 165 -81.88 -38.16 -28.39
CA ASP A 165 -82.45 -39.28 -29.17
C ASP A 165 -83.34 -40.18 -28.30
N LEU A 166 -82.87 -40.51 -27.09
CA LEU A 166 -83.65 -41.28 -26.12
C LEU A 166 -84.93 -40.54 -25.70
N LYS A 167 -84.81 -39.23 -25.39
CA LYS A 167 -85.94 -38.41 -24.98
C LYS A 167 -87.00 -38.29 -26.09
N ASN A 168 -86.57 -38.04 -27.32
CA ASN A 168 -87.47 -37.97 -28.48
C ASN A 168 -88.16 -39.31 -28.70
N PHE A 169 -87.42 -40.43 -28.58
CA PHE A 169 -88.01 -41.76 -28.72
C PHE A 169 -89.06 -42.05 -27.64
N THR A 170 -88.80 -41.70 -26.37
CA THR A 170 -89.78 -41.87 -25.29
C THR A 170 -91.01 -41.00 -25.50
N GLU A 171 -90.84 -39.73 -25.88
CA GLU A 171 -91.97 -38.83 -26.18
C GLU A 171 -92.83 -39.34 -27.35
N ILE A 172 -92.22 -39.90 -28.40
CA ILE A 172 -92.95 -40.50 -29.53
C ILE A 172 -93.75 -41.72 -29.07
N VAL A 173 -93.17 -42.58 -28.24
CA VAL A 173 -93.86 -43.78 -27.75
C VAL A 173 -94.99 -43.42 -26.81
N GLU A 174 -94.76 -42.51 -25.85
CA GLU A 174 -95.75 -42.10 -24.85
C GLU A 174 -96.96 -41.38 -25.47
N ASN A 175 -96.73 -40.49 -26.45
CA ASN A 175 -97.79 -39.70 -27.07
C ASN A 175 -98.65 -40.47 -28.09
N ASN A 176 -98.22 -41.66 -28.53
CA ASN A 176 -98.90 -42.44 -29.58
C ASN A 176 -99.31 -43.86 -29.11
N THR A 177 -99.51 -44.05 -27.80
CA THR A 177 -99.70 -45.36 -27.15
C THR A 177 -100.92 -46.18 -27.63
N GLY A 178 -101.78 -45.64 -28.50
CA GLY A 178 -102.93 -46.35 -29.07
C GLY A 178 -102.97 -46.49 -30.60
N ASP A 179 -102.02 -45.90 -31.35
CA ASP A 179 -102.15 -45.69 -32.81
C ASP A 179 -101.11 -46.44 -33.67
N PHE A 180 -100.25 -47.27 -33.07
CA PHE A 180 -99.25 -48.03 -33.84
C PHE A 180 -99.86 -49.31 -34.45
N THR A 181 -99.58 -49.55 -35.74
CA THR A 181 -99.79 -50.85 -36.36
C THR A 181 -98.77 -51.89 -35.88
N ASP A 182 -99.08 -53.19 -36.00
CA ASP A 182 -98.18 -54.28 -35.60
C ASP A 182 -96.78 -54.17 -36.26
N ALA A 183 -96.71 -53.70 -37.51
CA ALA A 183 -95.46 -53.51 -38.25
C ALA A 183 -94.64 -52.31 -37.73
N GLU A 184 -95.31 -51.23 -37.32
CA GLU A 184 -94.67 -50.07 -36.70
C GLU A 184 -94.14 -50.42 -35.31
N LEU A 185 -94.89 -51.22 -34.54
CA LEU A 185 -94.48 -51.67 -33.21
C LEU A 185 -93.18 -52.49 -33.26
N VAL A 186 -93.07 -53.42 -34.20
CA VAL A 186 -91.84 -54.22 -34.43
C VAL A 186 -90.66 -53.31 -34.77
N THR A 187 -90.88 -52.29 -35.61
CA THR A 187 -89.87 -51.30 -35.99
C THR A 187 -89.43 -50.44 -34.79
N MET A 188 -90.37 -50.07 -33.90
CA MET A 188 -90.07 -49.31 -32.69
C MET A 188 -89.28 -50.14 -31.68
N VAL A 189 -89.60 -51.42 -31.49
CA VAL A 189 -88.83 -52.35 -30.64
C VAL A 189 -87.40 -52.53 -31.17
N GLN A 190 -87.21 -52.62 -32.48
CA GLN A 190 -85.87 -52.67 -33.09
C GLN A 190 -85.07 -51.39 -32.82
N LYS A 191 -85.69 -50.21 -32.98
CA LYS A 191 -85.07 -48.91 -32.66
C LYS A 191 -84.73 -48.79 -31.17
N TYR A 192 -85.62 -49.23 -30.29
CA TYR A 192 -85.40 -49.27 -28.84
C TYR A 192 -84.17 -50.12 -28.49
N ASN A 193 -84.10 -51.35 -29.01
CA ASN A 193 -82.97 -52.25 -28.76
C ASN A 193 -81.65 -51.67 -29.28
N ALA A 194 -81.66 -50.97 -30.41
CA ALA A 194 -80.49 -50.28 -30.94
C ALA A 194 -80.04 -49.10 -30.05
N LEU A 195 -80.97 -48.26 -29.59
CA LEU A 195 -80.68 -47.13 -28.71
C LEU A 195 -80.17 -47.59 -27.34
N VAL A 196 -80.83 -48.58 -26.73
CA VAL A 196 -80.41 -49.15 -25.44
C VAL A 196 -79.08 -49.89 -25.55
N GLY A 197 -78.85 -50.61 -26.66
CA GLY A 197 -77.57 -51.23 -26.95
C GLY A 197 -76.42 -50.21 -26.99
N LYS A 198 -76.66 -49.05 -27.62
CA LYS A 198 -75.71 -47.94 -27.66
C LYS A 198 -75.51 -47.28 -26.29
N THR A 199 -76.54 -47.18 -25.45
CA THR A 199 -76.42 -46.70 -24.06
C THR A 199 -75.51 -47.60 -23.22
N LYS A 200 -75.63 -48.93 -23.37
CA LYS A 200 -74.77 -49.89 -22.63
C LYS A 200 -73.30 -49.83 -23.04
N GLN A 201 -73.00 -49.31 -24.24
CA GLN A 201 -71.64 -49.13 -24.75
C GLN A 201 -71.05 -47.74 -24.44
N LEU A 202 -71.87 -46.77 -24.06
CA LEU A 202 -71.44 -45.43 -23.71
C LEU A 202 -71.00 -45.39 -22.25
N ASP A 203 -69.68 -45.37 -22.05
CA ASP A 203 -69.08 -45.19 -20.73
C ASP A 203 -69.37 -43.77 -20.21
N CYS A 204 -70.12 -43.67 -19.10
CA CYS A 204 -70.57 -42.40 -18.54
C CYS A 204 -69.84 -42.15 -17.21
N PRO A 205 -68.82 -41.27 -17.17
CA PRO A 205 -68.01 -41.09 -15.96
C PRO A 205 -68.81 -40.41 -14.84
N GLU A 206 -68.80 -40.99 -13.64
CA GLU A 206 -69.60 -40.58 -12.46
C GLU A 206 -69.12 -39.27 -11.78
N GLU A 207 -67.95 -38.73 -12.12
CA GLU A 207 -67.42 -37.50 -11.49
C GLU A 207 -66.96 -36.43 -12.48
N ALA A 208 -67.39 -35.19 -12.25
CA ALA A 208 -67.04 -33.98 -13.01
C ALA A 208 -65.58 -33.48 -12.83
N ASN A 209 -64.71 -34.25 -12.16
CA ASN A 209 -63.39 -33.81 -11.67
C ASN A 209 -62.19 -34.50 -12.37
N LEU A 210 -62.30 -34.78 -13.66
CA LEU A 210 -61.31 -35.55 -14.42
C LEU A 210 -59.96 -34.83 -14.68
N LEU A 211 -59.86 -33.52 -14.47
CA LEU A 211 -58.64 -32.73 -14.73
C LEU A 211 -58.20 -31.95 -13.49
N LYS A 212 -57.21 -32.49 -12.77
CA LYS A 212 -56.57 -31.82 -11.62
C LYS A 212 -55.14 -31.39 -11.98
N PHE A 213 -54.87 -30.09 -11.95
CA PHE A 213 -53.50 -29.56 -12.07
C PHE A 213 -52.88 -29.43 -10.68
N LYS A 214 -51.76 -30.12 -10.45
CA LYS A 214 -50.97 -29.99 -9.23
C LYS A 214 -49.82 -29.00 -9.48
N LYS A 215 -49.87 -27.83 -8.85
CA LYS A 215 -48.77 -26.85 -8.92
C LYS A 215 -47.53 -27.36 -8.18
N GLY A 216 -46.35 -27.09 -8.74
CA GLY A 216 -45.07 -27.28 -8.05
C GLY A 216 -44.69 -26.06 -7.23
N GLU A 217 -43.73 -26.22 -6.32
CA GLU A 217 -43.12 -25.12 -5.56
C GLU A 217 -41.91 -24.55 -6.31
N VAL A 218 -41.72 -23.23 -6.24
CA VAL A 218 -40.57 -22.55 -6.83
C VAL A 218 -39.50 -22.38 -5.75
N LYS A 219 -38.35 -23.02 -5.94
CA LYS A 219 -37.20 -22.91 -5.02
C LYS A 219 -36.17 -21.93 -5.59
N MET A 220 -35.85 -20.87 -4.84
CA MET A 220 -34.89 -19.84 -5.26
C MET A 220 -33.48 -20.41 -5.47
N GLU A 221 -33.03 -21.34 -4.63
CA GLU A 221 -31.72 -22.00 -4.74
C GLU A 221 -31.52 -22.71 -6.09
N GLN A 222 -32.58 -23.35 -6.60
CA GLN A 222 -32.55 -24.00 -7.91
C GLN A 222 -32.45 -22.97 -9.03
N LEU A 223 -33.19 -21.86 -8.95
CA LEU A 223 -33.08 -20.76 -9.91
C LEU A 223 -31.70 -20.12 -9.91
N GLU A 224 -31.12 -19.87 -8.74
CA GLU A 224 -29.76 -19.32 -8.60
C GLU A 224 -28.73 -20.25 -9.26
N SER A 225 -28.83 -21.57 -9.03
CA SER A 225 -27.96 -22.55 -9.72
C SER A 225 -28.10 -22.53 -11.25
N MET A 226 -29.29 -22.22 -11.77
CA MET A 226 -29.57 -22.18 -13.21
C MET A 226 -29.06 -20.87 -13.86
N PHE A 227 -29.01 -19.78 -13.09
CA PHE A 227 -28.42 -18.51 -13.51
C PHE A 227 -26.88 -18.54 -13.44
N GLY A 228 -26.33 -19.28 -12.48
CA GLY A 228 -24.89 -19.36 -12.23
C GLY A 228 -24.41 -18.29 -11.23
N GLU A 229 -23.10 -18.23 -11.05
CA GLU A 229 -22.45 -17.35 -10.07
C GLU A 229 -21.47 -16.38 -10.73
N ILE A 230 -21.25 -15.23 -10.09
CA ILE A 230 -20.17 -14.32 -10.46
C ILE A 230 -18.93 -14.76 -9.69
N ASP A 231 -17.93 -15.27 -10.40
CA ASP A 231 -16.63 -15.55 -9.79
C ASP A 231 -15.96 -14.24 -9.34
N THR A 232 -15.87 -14.06 -8.02
CA THR A 232 -15.25 -12.91 -7.35
C THR A 232 -13.88 -13.25 -6.78
N THR A 233 -13.41 -14.50 -6.89
CA THR A 233 -12.17 -14.98 -6.25
C THR A 233 -10.92 -14.23 -6.72
N ASP A 234 -10.98 -13.71 -7.94
CA ASP A 234 -9.91 -12.92 -8.57
C ASP A 234 -10.16 -11.40 -8.51
N TYR A 235 -11.38 -10.97 -8.14
CA TYR A 235 -11.76 -9.57 -8.07
C TYR A 235 -11.04 -8.87 -6.92
N ASP A 236 -11.08 -9.43 -5.70
CA ASP A 236 -10.38 -8.85 -4.55
C ASP A 236 -8.87 -8.91 -4.72
N LYS A 237 -8.34 -9.98 -5.32
CA LYS A 237 -6.90 -10.13 -5.62
C LYS A 237 -6.40 -9.11 -6.66
N LYS A 238 -7.18 -8.83 -7.71
CA LYS A 238 -6.79 -7.91 -8.81
C LYS A 238 -7.13 -6.44 -8.54
N MET A 239 -8.20 -6.15 -7.79
CA MET A 239 -8.60 -4.77 -7.46
C MET A 239 -7.68 -4.17 -6.38
N LEU A 240 -7.23 -4.99 -5.41
CA LEU A 240 -6.15 -4.61 -4.47
C LEU A 240 -4.78 -4.49 -5.16
N MET A 241 -4.58 -5.12 -6.32
CA MET A 241 -3.33 -5.04 -7.09
C MET A 241 -3.21 -3.80 -8.00
N LYS A 242 -4.31 -3.12 -8.35
CA LYS A 242 -4.31 -2.10 -9.44
C LYS A 242 -4.51 -0.64 -9.03
N TYR A 243 -4.70 -0.33 -7.75
CA TYR A 243 -4.53 1.05 -7.22
C TYR A 243 -3.17 1.29 -6.56
N ARG A 244 -2.16 0.48 -6.93
CA ARG A 244 -0.80 1.00 -6.94
C ARG A 244 -0.72 1.98 -8.11
N VAL A 245 -0.73 3.28 -7.79
CA VAL A 245 0.16 4.19 -8.53
C VAL A 245 1.48 3.44 -8.64
N GLU A 246 2.01 3.28 -9.84
CA GLU A 246 3.35 2.73 -10.06
C GLU A 246 4.34 3.59 -9.27
N GLU A 247 4.51 3.29 -7.98
CA GLU A 247 5.76 3.47 -7.28
C GLU A 247 6.75 2.52 -7.98
N PRO A 248 7.93 3.03 -8.34
CA PRO A 248 8.82 2.39 -9.30
C PRO A 248 9.25 1.02 -8.78
N GLU A 249 8.74 -0.05 -9.40
CA GLU A 249 9.15 -1.46 -9.27
C GLU A 249 9.09 -2.01 -7.82
N ASP A 250 8.51 -3.21 -7.62
CA ASP A 250 8.75 -4.00 -6.38
C ASP A 250 10.21 -4.49 -6.42
N ARG A 251 11.18 -3.57 -6.29
CA ARG A 251 12.62 -3.85 -6.26
C ARG A 251 13.00 -4.75 -5.09
N PHE A 252 12.11 -4.98 -4.12
CA PHE A 252 12.42 -5.69 -2.91
C PHE A 252 11.43 -6.85 -2.70
N HIS A 253 11.93 -8.08 -2.82
CA HIS A 253 11.21 -9.27 -2.36
C HIS A 253 11.62 -9.58 -0.93
N VAL A 254 10.67 -9.55 -0.01
CA VAL A 254 10.90 -9.78 1.42
C VAL A 254 10.18 -11.06 1.84
N LYS A 255 10.92 -12.01 2.41
CA LYS A 255 10.38 -13.27 2.93
C LYS A 255 10.81 -13.45 4.38
N GLU A 256 9.86 -13.66 5.28
CA GLU A 256 10.19 -14.06 6.67
C GLU A 256 10.82 -15.47 6.66
N ILE A 257 11.95 -15.61 7.35
CA ILE A 257 12.68 -16.88 7.48
C ILE A 257 12.89 -17.29 8.94
N GLY A 258 12.55 -16.45 9.91
CA GLY A 258 12.71 -16.74 11.33
C GLY A 258 11.91 -15.80 12.21
N ILE A 259 11.33 -16.35 13.28
CA ILE A 259 10.65 -15.61 14.34
C ILE A 259 10.84 -16.36 15.65
N PHE A 260 11.34 -15.68 16.66
CA PHE A 260 11.56 -16.25 18.00
C PHE A 260 11.69 -15.14 19.04
N THR A 261 11.82 -15.51 20.31
CA THR A 261 12.09 -14.59 21.41
C THR A 261 13.45 -14.91 22.05
N ASN A 262 14.26 -13.89 22.32
CA ASN A 262 15.53 -13.98 23.04
C ASN A 262 15.38 -13.36 24.43
N GLY A 263 14.74 -14.12 25.34
CA GLY A 263 14.36 -13.64 26.67
C GLY A 263 13.13 -12.72 26.64
N SER A 264 12.91 -11.95 27.71
CA SER A 264 11.79 -11.01 27.86
C SER A 264 12.18 -9.54 27.65
N GLU A 265 13.47 -9.24 27.63
CA GLU A 265 14.00 -7.88 27.54
C GLU A 265 14.07 -7.38 26.09
N ALA A 266 14.09 -6.06 25.89
CA ALA A 266 14.16 -5.50 24.55
C ALA A 266 15.47 -5.87 23.85
N VAL A 267 15.41 -6.24 22.57
CA VAL A 267 16.61 -6.55 21.78
C VAL A 267 17.22 -5.25 21.25
N THR A 268 18.22 -4.74 21.96
CA THR A 268 18.78 -3.41 21.72
C THR A 268 19.88 -3.38 20.69
N ALA A 269 20.62 -4.48 20.48
CA ALA A 269 21.64 -4.58 19.44
C ALA A 269 21.67 -5.98 18.82
N VAL A 270 21.93 -6.04 17.51
CA VAL A 270 22.10 -7.27 16.74
C VAL A 270 23.32 -7.11 15.85
N ALA A 271 24.19 -8.12 15.85
CA ALA A 271 25.35 -8.18 14.97
C ALA A 271 25.37 -9.54 14.25
N PRO A 272 24.94 -9.59 12.99
CA PRO A 272 25.02 -10.81 12.18
C PRO A 272 26.46 -11.31 12.06
N ALA A 273 26.68 -12.58 12.38
CA ALA A 273 27.99 -13.23 12.30
C ALA A 273 28.13 -14.07 11.01
N SER A 274 27.01 -14.61 10.51
CA SER A 274 26.98 -15.43 9.30
C SER A 274 25.61 -15.30 8.62
N PRO A 275 25.39 -15.92 7.45
CA PRO A 275 24.07 -15.96 6.82
C PRO A 275 22.97 -16.55 7.73
N ASN A 276 23.35 -17.41 8.69
CA ASN A 276 22.42 -18.18 9.50
C ASN A 276 22.53 -17.88 11.01
N THR A 277 23.44 -17.02 11.44
CA THR A 277 23.66 -16.70 12.86
C THR A 277 23.88 -15.21 13.09
N ALA A 278 23.43 -14.75 14.26
CA ALA A 278 23.69 -13.40 14.73
C ALA A 278 23.91 -13.39 16.25
N TRP A 279 24.76 -12.49 16.69
CA TRP A 279 24.85 -12.11 18.10
C TRP A 279 23.73 -11.15 18.43
N ILE A 280 23.06 -11.38 19.55
CA ILE A 280 21.91 -10.63 20.02
C ILE A 280 22.16 -10.18 21.45
N TYR A 281 22.11 -8.87 21.64
CA TYR A 281 22.17 -8.27 22.95
C TYR A 281 20.78 -7.79 23.37
N SER A 282 20.27 -8.40 24.44
CA SER A 282 19.03 -8.00 25.11
C SER A 282 19.35 -7.02 26.24
N ASP A 283 18.50 -6.00 26.42
CA ASP A 283 18.68 -4.98 27.45
C ASP A 283 18.81 -5.60 28.84
N ASN A 284 19.55 -4.93 29.73
CA ASN A 284 19.84 -5.40 31.09
C ASN A 284 20.49 -6.80 31.20
N SER A 285 20.94 -7.40 30.09
CA SER A 285 21.70 -8.63 30.11
C SER A 285 23.19 -8.36 30.38
N ARG A 286 23.83 -9.26 31.13
CA ARG A 286 25.31 -9.32 31.26
C ARG A 286 25.95 -10.28 30.25
N GLN A 287 25.12 -10.88 29.41
CA GLN A 287 25.51 -11.86 28.41
C GLN A 287 25.09 -11.37 27.02
N ASN A 288 25.91 -11.68 26.02
CA ASN A 288 25.55 -11.58 24.61
C ASN A 288 25.37 -13.00 24.06
N THR A 289 24.33 -13.27 23.28
CA THR A 289 24.00 -14.63 22.82
C THR A 289 24.10 -14.75 21.30
N GLU A 290 24.81 -15.77 20.81
CA GLU A 290 24.79 -16.13 19.39
C GLU A 290 23.64 -17.09 19.16
N VAL A 291 22.74 -16.75 18.23
CA VAL A 291 21.58 -17.57 17.90
C VAL A 291 21.51 -17.83 16.40
N THR A 292 20.86 -18.94 16.02
CA THR A 292 20.54 -19.21 14.63
C THR A 292 19.32 -18.41 14.15
N THR A 293 19.05 -18.39 12.85
CA THR A 293 17.83 -17.77 12.28
C THR A 293 16.54 -18.36 12.85
N ASN A 294 16.60 -19.58 13.40
CA ASN A 294 15.46 -20.25 14.02
C ASN A 294 15.40 -20.04 15.54
N GLY A 295 16.32 -19.26 16.11
CA GLY A 295 16.36 -18.96 17.54
C GLY A 295 17.11 -19.98 18.40
N GLU A 296 17.84 -20.93 17.79
CA GLU A 296 18.63 -21.89 18.56
C GLU A 296 19.88 -21.22 19.11
N LEU A 297 20.09 -21.31 20.43
CA LEU A 297 21.28 -20.80 21.09
C LEU A 297 22.53 -21.60 20.68
N ARG A 298 23.56 -20.89 20.20
CA ARG A 298 24.85 -21.46 19.77
C ARG A 298 25.93 -21.20 20.80
N LYS A 299 26.08 -19.94 21.23
CA LYS A 299 27.14 -19.49 22.13
C LYS A 299 26.63 -18.39 23.05
N VAL A 300 27.31 -18.24 24.17
CA VAL A 300 27.07 -17.17 25.15
C VAL A 300 28.41 -16.52 25.45
N MET A 301 28.43 -15.19 25.51
CA MET A 301 29.61 -14.40 25.84
C MET A 301 29.33 -13.55 27.07
N GLU A 302 30.13 -13.71 28.13
CA GLU A 302 30.02 -12.96 29.37
C GLU A 302 30.69 -11.58 29.25
N LEU A 303 29.95 -10.51 29.49
CA LEU A 303 30.41 -9.14 29.25
C LEU A 303 31.03 -8.47 30.48
N GLY A 304 30.70 -8.96 31.68
CA GLY A 304 31.13 -8.38 32.95
C GLY A 304 30.59 -6.97 33.24
N ALA A 305 29.75 -6.39 32.37
CA ALA A 305 29.01 -5.14 32.55
C ALA A 305 27.80 -5.11 31.60
N TYR A 306 26.86 -4.21 31.86
CA TYR A 306 25.77 -3.94 30.92
C TYR A 306 26.29 -3.15 29.72
N SER A 307 25.87 -3.55 28.53
CA SER A 307 26.20 -2.89 27.27
C SER A 307 25.05 -2.00 26.82
N ARG A 308 25.34 -1.00 25.99
CA ARG A 308 24.32 -0.31 25.19
C ARG A 308 24.38 -0.71 23.74
N ASP A 309 25.55 -1.06 23.27
CA ASP A 309 25.78 -1.50 21.90
C ASP A 309 27.04 -2.34 21.82
N PHE A 310 27.20 -3.03 20.70
CA PHE A 310 28.42 -3.72 20.38
C PHE A 310 28.59 -3.89 18.88
N PHE A 311 29.81 -4.19 18.46
CA PHE A 311 30.09 -4.75 17.16
C PHE A 311 31.07 -5.91 17.31
N VAL A 312 31.17 -6.74 16.26
CA VAL A 312 32.02 -7.93 16.22
C VAL A 312 33.18 -7.67 15.26
N GLU A 313 34.40 -7.95 15.70
CA GLU A 313 35.62 -7.91 14.89
C GLU A 313 35.81 -9.17 14.04
N GLU A 314 36.74 -9.11 13.09
CA GLU A 314 37.02 -10.23 12.17
C GLU A 314 37.59 -11.46 12.88
N ASP A 315 38.29 -11.27 14.00
CA ASP A 315 38.79 -12.35 14.86
C ASP A 315 37.69 -12.95 15.78
N GLY A 316 36.47 -12.42 15.70
CA GLY A 316 35.34 -12.84 16.53
C GLY A 316 35.31 -12.20 17.92
N SER A 317 36.25 -11.32 18.26
CA SER A 317 36.18 -10.51 19.48
C SER A 317 35.07 -9.47 19.38
N HIS A 318 34.45 -9.14 20.51
CA HIS A 318 33.40 -8.12 20.56
C HIS A 318 33.91 -6.84 21.18
N VAL A 319 33.47 -5.70 20.65
CA VAL A 319 33.74 -4.39 21.23
C VAL A 319 32.44 -3.79 21.73
N HIS A 320 32.39 -3.50 23.02
CA HIS A 320 31.18 -3.09 23.74
C HIS A 320 31.28 -1.66 24.26
N ALA A 321 30.22 -0.88 24.02
CA ALA A 321 30.00 0.40 24.71
C ALA A 321 29.19 0.17 25.99
N CYS A 322 29.83 0.27 27.15
CA CYS A 322 29.24 -0.14 28.43
C CYS A 322 28.59 1.02 29.20
N THR A 323 27.57 0.71 30.00
CA THR A 323 26.81 1.70 30.80
C THR A 323 27.63 2.33 31.92
N ASP A 324 28.71 1.67 32.35
CA ASP A 324 29.67 2.15 33.36
C ASP A 324 30.70 3.16 32.82
N LYS A 325 30.49 3.65 31.61
CA LYS A 325 31.35 4.60 30.89
C LYS A 325 32.70 3.99 30.50
N THR A 326 32.75 2.70 30.22
CA THR A 326 33.92 2.03 29.64
C THR A 326 33.65 1.52 28.23
N VAL A 327 34.71 1.39 27.43
CA VAL A 327 34.70 0.58 26.21
C VAL A 327 35.50 -0.68 26.49
N ARG A 328 34.93 -1.85 26.18
CA ARG A 328 35.53 -3.16 26.51
C ARG A 328 35.67 -4.02 25.27
N THR A 329 36.75 -4.80 25.22
CA THR A 329 36.87 -5.93 24.30
C THR A 329 36.57 -7.21 25.05
N VAL A 330 35.75 -8.07 24.45
CA VAL A 330 35.32 -9.34 25.05
C VAL A 330 35.65 -10.49 24.11
N THR A 331 36.31 -11.50 24.65
CA THR A 331 36.52 -12.81 24.04
C THR A 331 35.93 -13.89 24.95
N PRO A 332 35.79 -15.15 24.48
CA PRO A 332 35.32 -16.24 25.35
C PRO A 332 36.16 -16.44 26.62
N GLU A 333 37.44 -16.09 26.57
CA GLU A 333 38.38 -16.31 27.68
C GLU A 333 38.53 -15.08 28.58
N LYS A 334 38.37 -13.86 28.03
CA LYS A 334 38.76 -12.65 28.74
C LYS A 334 37.90 -11.44 28.38
N VAL A 335 37.62 -10.63 29.40
CA VAL A 335 37.07 -9.27 29.27
C VAL A 335 38.19 -8.28 29.58
N ASN A 336 38.50 -7.38 28.63
CA ASN A 336 39.48 -6.30 28.81
C ASN A 336 38.79 -4.94 28.68
N ILE A 337 39.11 -4.01 29.57
CA ILE A 337 38.73 -2.60 29.40
C ILE A 337 39.76 -1.96 28.46
N LEU A 338 39.31 -1.42 27.33
CA LEU A 338 40.17 -0.67 26.41
C LEU A 338 40.49 0.70 27.00
N PHE A 339 39.46 1.46 27.38
CA PHE A 339 39.60 2.78 28.00
C PHE A 339 38.32 3.24 28.69
N SER A 340 38.44 4.30 29.48
CA SER A 340 37.33 5.01 30.12
C SER A 340 36.88 6.19 29.27
N THR A 341 35.56 6.36 29.15
CA THR A 341 34.90 7.49 28.45
C THR A 341 34.45 8.60 29.40
N LYS A 342 34.74 8.46 30.71
CA LYS A 342 34.40 9.46 31.73
C LYS A 342 34.94 10.85 31.34
N PRO A 343 34.14 11.92 31.49
CA PRO A 343 32.83 11.94 32.16
C PRO A 343 31.64 11.54 31.29
N LEU A 344 31.83 11.35 29.98
CA LEU A 344 30.76 11.10 29.01
C LEU A 344 30.23 9.67 29.08
N ILE A 345 29.01 9.47 28.56
CA ILE A 345 28.29 8.20 28.49
C ILE A 345 28.31 7.72 27.04
N PRO A 346 28.87 6.54 26.74
CA PRO A 346 28.83 5.97 25.41
C PRO A 346 27.43 5.39 25.13
N LEU A 347 26.87 5.62 23.94
CA LEU A 347 25.55 5.13 23.54
C LEU A 347 25.62 4.01 22.49
N CYS A 348 26.43 4.22 21.47
CA CYS A 348 26.60 3.33 20.34
C CYS A 348 28.06 3.32 19.90
N VAL A 349 28.53 2.12 19.52
CA VAL A 349 29.85 1.89 18.97
C VAL A 349 29.71 1.19 17.61
N CYS A 350 30.50 1.62 16.63
CA CYS A 350 30.47 1.06 15.28
C CYS A 350 31.89 0.90 14.75
N LYS A 351 32.17 -0.21 14.06
CA LYS A 351 33.46 -0.41 13.37
C LYS A 351 33.63 0.66 12.29
N SER A 352 34.80 1.29 12.22
CA SER A 352 35.09 2.34 11.22
C SER A 352 35.99 1.85 10.10
N SER A 353 37.27 1.66 10.42
CA SER A 353 38.29 1.05 9.57
C SER A 353 39.01 0.01 10.44
N PRO A 354 39.83 -0.90 9.88
CA PRO A 354 40.59 -1.84 10.70
C PRO A 354 41.37 -1.11 11.81
N GLY A 355 41.13 -1.44 13.08
CA GLY A 355 41.77 -0.79 14.23
C GLY A 355 41.18 0.57 14.66
N GLU A 356 40.10 1.02 14.02
CA GLU A 356 39.37 2.23 14.39
C GLU A 356 37.88 1.95 14.63
N MET A 357 37.32 2.69 15.57
CA MET A 357 35.89 2.68 15.88
C MET A 357 35.32 4.10 15.85
N LEU A 358 34.02 4.18 15.67
CA LEU A 358 33.23 5.36 15.94
C LEU A 358 32.47 5.13 17.25
N LEU A 359 32.45 6.16 18.10
CA LEU A 359 31.77 6.14 19.39
C LEU A 359 30.88 7.37 19.54
N SER A 360 29.61 7.15 19.85
CA SER A 360 28.68 8.23 20.22
C SER A 360 28.69 8.45 21.73
N LEU A 361 28.81 9.70 22.15
CA LEU A 361 29.04 10.10 23.53
C LEU A 361 28.12 11.26 23.92
N VAL A 362 27.54 11.19 25.12
CA VAL A 362 26.68 12.23 25.69
C VAL A 362 27.05 12.51 27.14
N ASP A 363 26.94 13.75 27.62
CA ASP A 363 27.16 14.01 29.05
C ASP A 363 26.04 13.49 29.95
N ASN A 364 24.81 13.37 29.42
CA ASN A 364 23.63 12.91 30.12
C ASN A 364 22.61 12.31 29.13
N LEU A 365 21.69 11.49 29.64
CA LEU A 365 20.74 10.72 28.82
C LEU A 365 19.48 11.50 28.42
N SER A 366 19.33 12.76 28.86
CA SER A 366 18.20 13.62 28.50
C SER A 366 18.26 14.03 27.03
N ASN A 367 17.08 14.12 26.41
CA ASN A 367 16.91 14.70 25.08
C ASN A 367 16.92 16.25 25.13
N SER A 368 16.88 16.86 26.33
CA SER A 368 16.97 18.32 26.48
C SER A 368 18.43 18.76 26.47
N ARG A 369 18.73 19.75 25.62
CA ARG A 369 20.06 20.36 25.53
C ARG A 369 20.14 21.65 26.33
N SER A 370 21.23 21.81 27.08
CA SER A 370 21.70 23.06 27.66
C SER A 370 22.88 23.61 26.83
N ARG A 371 23.30 24.86 27.08
CA ARG A 371 24.52 25.42 26.50
C ARG A 371 25.80 24.67 26.89
N SER A 372 25.79 24.01 28.05
CA SER A 372 26.89 23.16 28.53
C SER A 372 26.82 21.72 28.02
N SER A 373 25.81 21.37 27.21
CA SER A 373 25.59 19.99 26.79
C SER A 373 26.62 19.51 25.78
N THR A 374 27.32 18.42 26.10
CA THR A 374 28.23 17.71 25.19
C THR A 374 27.50 16.54 24.54
N ARG A 375 27.37 16.56 23.20
CA ARG A 375 26.75 15.52 22.36
C ARG A 375 27.60 15.34 21.11
N VAL A 376 28.29 14.22 21.01
CA VAL A 376 29.38 14.06 20.03
C VAL A 376 29.44 12.65 19.48
N VAL A 377 29.86 12.52 18.23
CA VAL A 377 30.38 11.27 17.68
C VAL A 377 31.87 11.44 17.45
N GLN A 378 32.68 10.52 17.94
CA GLN A 378 34.14 10.56 17.79
C GLN A 378 34.63 9.34 17.03
N ARG A 379 35.52 9.56 16.06
CA ARG A 379 36.35 8.49 15.49
C ARG A 379 37.59 8.35 16.36
N MET A 380 37.94 7.12 16.70
CA MET A 380 39.07 6.84 17.57
C MET A 380 39.69 5.49 17.29
N THR A 381 40.96 5.33 17.67
CA THR A 381 41.66 4.05 17.64
C THR A 381 41.14 3.10 18.73
N MET A 382 41.47 1.81 18.62
CA MET A 382 41.19 0.83 19.68
C MET A 382 41.85 1.16 21.04
N SER A 383 42.90 1.99 21.05
CA SER A 383 43.54 2.47 22.28
C SER A 383 42.85 3.71 22.89
N GLY A 384 41.81 4.26 22.25
CA GLY A 384 41.06 5.42 22.72
C GLY A 384 41.62 6.76 22.27
N GLN A 385 42.56 6.79 21.32
CA GLN A 385 43.05 8.04 20.74
C GLN A 385 42.02 8.59 19.74
N VAL A 386 41.53 9.81 19.99
CA VAL A 386 40.55 10.47 19.12
C VAL A 386 41.23 10.98 17.85
N THR A 387 40.73 10.55 16.68
CA THR A 387 41.22 10.96 15.36
C THR A 387 40.30 11.96 14.67
N ALA A 388 39.00 11.93 14.96
CA ALA A 388 38.05 12.94 14.49
C ALA A 388 36.91 13.16 15.48
N THR A 389 36.34 14.36 15.49
CA THR A 389 35.23 14.75 16.37
C THR A 389 34.13 15.42 15.56
N PHE A 390 32.92 14.87 15.63
CA PHE A 390 31.72 15.37 14.98
C PHE A 390 30.76 15.85 16.07
N GLN A 391 30.65 17.16 16.22
CA GLN A 391 29.82 17.78 17.27
C GLN A 391 28.97 18.94 16.74
N TYR A 392 29.53 19.72 15.83
CA TYR A 392 28.91 20.90 15.24
C TYR A 392 28.92 20.79 13.72
N GLU A 393 27.99 21.48 13.08
CA GLU A 393 27.99 21.71 11.63
C GLU A 393 29.20 22.59 11.23
N ASP A 394 29.33 22.85 9.94
CA ASP A 394 30.47 23.57 9.35
C ASP A 394 30.65 25.00 9.90
N ASP A 395 29.59 25.57 10.49
CA ASP A 395 29.63 26.86 11.18
C ASP A 395 30.36 26.82 12.54
N GLY A 396 30.71 25.63 13.03
CA GLY A 396 31.35 25.38 14.32
C GLY A 396 30.48 25.70 15.54
N ARG A 397 29.17 25.97 15.36
CA ARG A 397 28.26 26.47 16.41
C ARG A 397 26.96 25.69 16.47
N THR A 398 26.39 25.34 15.33
CA THR A 398 25.12 24.62 15.24
C THR A 398 25.35 23.16 15.59
N PRO A 399 24.73 22.64 16.67
CA PRO A 399 25.01 21.28 17.08
C PRO A 399 24.38 20.22 16.18
N LEU A 400 25.17 19.20 15.81
CA LEU A 400 24.70 18.12 14.92
C LEU A 400 23.65 17.22 15.56
N PHE A 401 23.75 16.97 16.87
CA PHE A 401 23.02 15.88 17.53
C PHE A 401 22.31 16.33 18.80
N THR A 402 21.12 15.81 19.05
CA THR A 402 20.45 15.92 20.36
C THR A 402 20.81 14.78 21.28
N LYS A 403 20.73 13.55 20.76
CA LYS A 403 21.13 12.31 21.41
C LYS A 403 21.43 11.28 20.31
N PRO A 404 22.68 11.19 19.84
CA PRO A 404 23.09 10.27 18.78
C PRO A 404 23.02 8.82 19.32
N TYR A 405 21.88 8.15 19.11
CA TYR A 405 21.52 6.91 19.81
C TYR A 405 22.10 5.67 19.13
N ARG A 406 21.97 5.57 17.81
CA ARG A 406 22.52 4.49 16.99
C ARG A 406 23.20 5.06 15.76
N MET A 407 24.16 4.34 15.23
CA MET A 407 24.88 4.77 14.03
C MET A 407 25.47 3.59 13.28
N THR A 408 25.69 3.80 11.99
CA THR A 408 26.31 2.85 11.07
C THR A 408 27.10 3.60 10.01
N LEU A 409 27.92 2.89 9.25
CA LEU A 409 28.61 3.41 8.08
C LEU A 409 28.02 2.81 6.80
N SER A 410 27.87 3.64 5.77
CA SER A 410 27.64 3.16 4.41
C SER A 410 28.92 2.56 3.82
N SER A 411 28.84 1.84 2.70
CA SER A 411 30.06 1.38 2.00
C SER A 411 30.89 2.54 1.41
N GLN A 412 30.28 3.70 1.20
CA GLN A 412 30.98 4.94 0.84
C GLN A 412 31.50 5.71 2.08
N ARG A 413 31.38 5.09 3.26
CA ARG A 413 31.76 5.61 4.58
C ARG A 413 31.04 6.89 4.99
N ASP A 414 29.82 7.09 4.50
CA ASP A 414 28.92 8.07 5.09
C ASP A 414 28.55 7.62 6.51
N LEU A 415 28.60 8.54 7.47
CA LEU A 415 28.18 8.30 8.83
C LEU A 415 26.68 8.56 8.97
N ILE A 416 25.92 7.51 9.20
CA ILE A 416 24.47 7.57 9.35
C ILE A 416 24.14 7.46 10.83
N VAL A 417 23.56 8.52 11.41
CA VAL A 417 23.27 8.61 12.85
C VAL A 417 21.76 8.73 13.08
N ALA A 418 21.19 7.80 13.85
CA ALA A 418 19.87 7.92 14.43
C ALA A 418 19.93 8.82 15.67
N ASP A 419 19.50 10.06 15.51
CA ASP A 419 19.51 11.10 16.53
C ASP A 419 18.12 11.24 17.18
N HIS A 420 18.03 11.02 18.49
CA HIS A 420 16.79 11.17 19.24
C HIS A 420 16.59 12.63 19.65
N THR A 421 15.52 13.26 19.19
CA THR A 421 15.18 14.65 19.50
C THR A 421 14.20 14.77 20.67
N SER A 422 13.43 13.72 20.94
CA SER A 422 12.56 13.61 22.12
C SER A 422 12.37 12.14 22.54
N SER A 423 11.50 11.88 23.53
CA SER A 423 11.12 10.51 23.90
C SER A 423 10.45 9.74 22.75
N HIS A 424 9.69 10.42 21.87
CA HIS A 424 8.90 9.79 20.80
C HIS A 424 9.27 10.26 19.39
N SER A 425 10.27 11.14 19.26
CA SER A 425 10.72 11.66 17.97
C SER A 425 12.24 11.67 17.83
N GLY A 426 12.70 11.72 16.58
CA GLY A 426 14.10 11.77 16.19
C GLY A 426 14.24 12.09 14.72
N ARG A 427 15.48 11.95 14.24
CA ARG A 427 15.88 12.14 12.85
C ARG A 427 17.06 11.23 12.53
N LEU A 428 17.27 10.96 11.25
CA LEU A 428 18.57 10.51 10.77
C LEU A 428 19.38 11.73 10.37
N CYS A 429 20.62 11.81 10.83
CA CYS A 429 21.62 12.73 10.33
C CYS A 429 22.64 11.91 9.53
N VAL A 430 22.75 12.17 8.23
CA VAL A 430 23.73 11.50 7.37
C VAL A 430 24.85 12.47 7.06
N LEU A 431 26.06 12.12 7.47
CA LEU A 431 27.26 12.92 7.33
C LEU A 431 28.21 12.28 6.31
N ASP A 432 28.94 13.11 5.57
CA ASP A 432 30.04 12.63 4.73
C ASP A 432 31.29 12.31 5.57
N LEU A 433 32.36 11.93 4.88
CA LEU A 433 33.66 11.55 5.46
C LEU A 433 34.30 12.64 6.32
N GLU A 434 34.05 13.89 5.96
CA GLU A 434 34.57 15.09 6.63
C GLU A 434 33.65 15.55 7.77
N GLY A 435 32.48 14.93 7.93
CA GLY A 435 31.51 15.24 8.97
C GLY A 435 30.45 16.26 8.57
N ARG A 436 30.37 16.64 7.30
CA ARG A 436 29.37 17.61 6.82
C ARG A 436 28.03 16.94 6.60
N VAL A 437 26.95 17.65 6.92
CA VAL A 437 25.58 17.11 6.77
C VAL A 437 25.23 16.97 5.29
N ARG A 438 25.06 15.73 4.81
CA ARG A 438 24.54 15.45 3.46
C ARG A 438 23.03 15.67 3.41
N PHE A 439 22.31 15.07 4.35
CA PHE A 439 20.87 15.25 4.50
C PHE A 439 20.39 14.80 5.88
N THR A 440 19.17 15.20 6.21
CA THR A 440 18.43 14.69 7.36
C THR A 440 17.12 14.06 6.94
N TYR A 441 16.72 12.98 7.61
CA TYR A 441 15.43 12.33 7.39
C TYR A 441 14.64 12.22 8.69
N SER A 442 13.44 12.79 8.72
CA SER A 442 12.56 12.84 9.91
C SER A 442 11.27 12.04 9.71
N GLY A 443 11.36 10.90 9.01
CA GLY A 443 10.19 10.07 8.70
C GLY A 443 9.44 10.48 7.43
N LYS A 444 8.61 9.58 6.89
CA LYS A 444 7.84 9.81 5.66
C LYS A 444 6.92 11.02 5.83
N GLY A 445 7.11 12.05 5.00
CA GLY A 445 6.32 13.28 5.03
C GLY A 445 6.65 14.23 6.19
N GLY A 446 7.80 14.04 6.87
CA GLY A 446 8.21 14.88 7.98
C GLY A 446 7.32 14.76 9.23
N LYS A 447 6.77 13.55 9.46
CA LYS A 447 5.92 13.28 10.62
C LYS A 447 6.66 13.56 11.93
N LYS A 448 5.94 14.11 12.91
CA LYS A 448 6.46 14.32 14.27
C LYS A 448 6.76 12.99 15.00
N ASP A 449 6.02 11.94 14.66
CA ASP A 449 6.17 10.60 15.26
C ASP A 449 7.08 9.74 14.37
N PHE A 450 8.39 9.95 14.51
CA PHE A 450 9.43 9.14 13.87
C PHE A 450 10.51 8.87 14.91
N LYS A 451 10.65 7.63 15.36
CA LYS A 451 11.60 7.25 16.41
C LYS A 451 12.60 6.23 15.87
N PRO A 452 13.70 6.70 15.24
CA PRO A 452 14.71 5.81 14.67
C PRO A 452 15.51 5.17 15.82
N ASN A 453 15.30 3.88 16.06
CA ASN A 453 16.02 3.16 17.10
C ASN A 453 17.17 2.32 16.55
N GLY A 454 17.04 1.76 15.35
CA GLY A 454 18.08 0.99 14.69
C GLY A 454 18.31 1.48 13.26
N VAL A 455 19.55 1.37 12.77
CA VAL A 455 19.92 1.74 11.41
C VAL A 455 20.98 0.81 10.85
N CYS A 456 20.83 0.38 9.60
CA CYS A 456 21.83 -0.36 8.83
C CYS A 456 21.73 0.00 7.33
N CYS A 457 22.65 -0.53 6.52
CA CYS A 457 22.59 -0.39 5.07
C CYS A 457 22.48 -1.77 4.40
N ASP A 458 21.87 -1.81 3.22
CA ASP A 458 21.97 -2.97 2.32
C ASP A 458 23.21 -2.88 1.40
N ALA A 459 23.35 -3.88 0.52
CA ALA A 459 24.47 -3.96 -0.42
C ALA A 459 24.44 -2.85 -1.51
N GLU A 460 23.30 -2.19 -1.72
CA GLU A 460 23.15 -1.07 -2.67
C GLU A 460 23.27 0.30 -1.96
N ASN A 461 23.66 0.33 -0.68
CA ASN A 461 23.68 1.52 0.18
C ASN A 461 22.30 2.16 0.38
N ASN A 462 21.21 1.42 0.22
CA ASN A 462 19.94 1.88 0.75
C ASN A 462 20.01 1.81 2.28
N ILE A 463 19.41 2.80 2.93
CA ILE A 463 19.42 2.96 4.37
C ILE A 463 18.15 2.34 4.93
N LEU A 464 18.30 1.34 5.80
CA LEU A 464 17.21 0.67 6.50
C LEU A 464 17.13 1.19 7.92
N VAL A 465 15.93 1.63 8.34
CA VAL A 465 15.74 2.27 9.64
C VAL A 465 14.56 1.67 10.35
N ALA A 466 14.81 1.13 11.55
CA ALA A 466 13.77 0.69 12.48
C ALA A 466 13.14 1.90 13.17
N ASP A 467 11.87 2.15 12.86
CA ASP A 467 11.05 3.17 13.49
C ASP A 467 10.11 2.53 14.51
N SER A 468 10.42 2.73 15.79
CA SER A 468 9.63 2.14 16.86
C SER A 468 8.27 2.81 17.02
N ALA A 469 8.13 4.09 16.66
CA ALA A 469 6.87 4.81 16.79
C ALA A 469 5.82 4.30 15.78
N SER A 470 6.25 3.94 14.57
CA SER A 470 5.36 3.42 13.52
C SER A 470 5.34 1.90 13.40
N HIS A 471 6.07 1.17 14.24
CA HIS A 471 6.22 -0.30 14.17
C HIS A 471 6.66 -0.76 12.79
N ALA A 472 7.64 -0.08 12.20
CA ALA A 472 8.03 -0.31 10.81
C ALA A 472 9.54 -0.25 10.59
N VAL A 473 9.98 -0.80 9.47
CA VAL A 473 11.32 -0.58 8.92
C VAL A 473 11.18 0.23 7.65
N HIS A 474 11.74 1.42 7.61
CA HIS A 474 11.82 2.26 6.43
C HIS A 474 13.00 1.82 5.57
N ILE A 475 12.88 1.95 4.25
CA ILE A 475 14.02 1.88 3.33
C ILE A 475 14.12 3.18 2.54
N LEU A 476 15.31 3.78 2.54
CA LEU A 476 15.64 5.02 1.87
C LEU A 476 16.74 4.75 0.84
N THR A 477 16.76 5.50 -0.26
CA THR A 477 17.94 5.52 -1.13
C THR A 477 19.15 6.06 -0.37
N GLN A 478 20.35 5.85 -0.90
CA GLN A 478 21.56 6.45 -0.34
C GLN A 478 21.46 7.98 -0.19
N ASP A 479 20.75 8.67 -1.09
CA ASP A 479 20.53 10.13 -1.03
C ASP A 479 19.37 10.55 -0.10
N GLY A 480 18.86 9.64 0.74
CA GLY A 480 17.84 9.95 1.74
C GLY A 480 16.40 10.03 1.21
N LYS A 481 16.15 9.67 -0.05
CA LYS A 481 14.78 9.60 -0.58
C LYS A 481 14.08 8.38 -0.03
N PHE A 482 12.92 8.58 0.58
CA PHE A 482 12.07 7.49 1.03
C PHE A 482 11.62 6.63 -0.16
N ILE A 483 11.92 5.33 -0.11
CA ILE A 483 11.45 4.36 -1.10
C ILE A 483 10.11 3.80 -0.63
N ARG A 484 10.11 3.07 0.51
CA ARG A 484 8.90 2.46 1.08
C ARG A 484 9.06 2.09 2.55
N PHE A 485 7.97 1.63 3.16
CA PHE A 485 8.05 0.78 4.34
C PHE A 485 8.42 -0.63 3.85
N LEU A 486 9.62 -1.10 4.21
CA LEU A 486 10.08 -2.45 3.88
C LEU A 486 9.31 -3.49 4.68
N LEU A 487 9.14 -3.20 5.98
CA LEU A 487 8.37 -4.00 6.94
C LEU A 487 7.46 -3.07 7.75
N THR A 488 6.33 -3.59 8.21
CA THR A 488 5.31 -2.87 8.98
C THR A 488 4.76 -3.74 10.11
N LYS A 489 3.78 -3.21 10.85
CA LYS A 489 3.01 -3.98 11.83
C LYS A 489 2.31 -5.21 11.23
N LYS A 490 2.02 -5.24 9.92
CA LYS A 490 1.43 -6.41 9.25
C LYS A 490 2.35 -7.62 9.28
N GLU A 491 3.65 -7.39 9.21
CA GLU A 491 4.69 -8.41 9.37
C GLU A 491 4.98 -8.70 10.85
N GLY A 492 4.12 -8.28 11.79
CA GLY A 492 4.24 -8.60 13.21
C GLY A 492 5.36 -7.89 13.95
N LEU A 493 5.85 -6.74 13.44
CA LEU A 493 6.83 -5.93 14.16
C LEU A 493 6.22 -5.25 15.39
N VAL A 494 6.92 -5.35 16.52
CA VAL A 494 6.53 -4.74 17.80
C VAL A 494 7.68 -3.88 18.31
N TYR A 495 7.54 -2.55 18.20
CA TYR A 495 8.54 -1.56 18.60
C TYR A 495 9.97 -1.98 18.20
N PRO A 496 10.31 -2.01 16.90
CA PRO A 496 11.65 -2.43 16.48
C PRO A 496 12.71 -1.49 17.08
N PHE A 497 13.67 -2.07 17.81
CA PHE A 497 14.77 -1.38 18.49
C PHE A 497 16.08 -1.49 17.75
N SER A 498 16.34 -2.64 17.12
CA SER A 498 17.59 -2.90 16.41
C SER A 498 17.30 -3.48 15.03
N VAL A 499 18.14 -3.11 14.08
CA VAL A 499 18.12 -3.66 12.72
C VAL A 499 19.55 -3.83 12.26
N ALA A 500 19.86 -4.99 11.70
CA ALA A 500 21.17 -5.28 11.15
C ALA A 500 21.04 -6.23 9.97
N MET A 501 21.92 -6.08 8.99
CA MET A 501 21.85 -6.82 7.75
C MET A 501 23.17 -7.51 7.45
N PHE A 502 23.10 -8.75 6.98
CA PHE A 502 24.24 -9.47 6.42
C PHE A 502 23.85 -10.03 5.07
N ARG A 503 24.42 -9.45 4.01
CA ARG A 503 24.03 -9.75 2.62
C ARG A 503 22.52 -9.54 2.43
N GLU A 504 21.77 -10.60 2.16
CA GLU A 504 20.31 -10.56 1.96
C GLU A 504 19.52 -10.81 3.26
N VAL A 505 20.18 -11.07 4.40
CA VAL A 505 19.50 -11.47 5.65
C VAL A 505 19.40 -10.28 6.59
N LEU A 506 18.18 -9.82 6.80
CA LEU A 506 17.81 -8.73 7.69
C LEU A 506 17.33 -9.27 9.02
N TRP A 507 17.98 -8.86 10.10
CA TRP A 507 17.57 -9.15 11.47
C TRP A 507 16.93 -7.91 12.07
N VAL A 508 15.78 -8.08 12.72
CA VAL A 508 15.05 -7.01 13.40
C VAL A 508 14.77 -7.46 14.84
N GLY A 509 15.38 -6.77 15.79
CA GLY A 509 15.12 -6.94 17.21
C GLY A 509 14.07 -5.93 17.69
N GLY A 510 13.12 -6.38 18.50
CA GLY A 510 12.02 -5.59 19.03
C GLY A 510 11.91 -5.66 20.55
N TYR A 511 10.78 -5.18 21.05
CA TYR A 511 10.44 -5.29 22.47
C TYR A 511 10.04 -6.72 22.85
N TYR A 512 10.03 -7.04 24.14
CA TYR A 512 9.70 -8.38 24.66
C TYR A 512 10.58 -9.52 24.10
N GLY A 513 11.85 -9.25 23.83
CA GLY A 513 12.79 -10.22 23.27
C GLY A 513 12.49 -10.62 21.82
N LEU A 514 11.49 -10.03 21.16
CA LEU A 514 11.09 -10.44 19.82
C LEU A 514 12.23 -10.24 18.82
N VAL A 515 12.57 -11.30 18.09
CA VAL A 515 13.50 -11.27 16.97
C VAL A 515 12.77 -11.79 15.75
N LYS A 516 12.84 -11.01 14.66
CA LYS A 516 12.37 -11.45 13.35
C LYS A 516 13.51 -11.39 12.34
N VAL A 517 13.54 -12.39 11.47
CA VAL A 517 14.57 -12.53 10.44
C VAL A 517 13.90 -12.62 9.09
N PHE A 518 14.35 -11.79 8.16
CA PHE A 518 13.81 -11.69 6.81
C PHE A 518 14.92 -11.88 5.79
N LYS A 519 14.61 -12.54 4.69
CA LYS A 519 15.41 -12.52 3.48
C LYS A 519 14.90 -11.43 2.56
N VAL A 520 15.74 -10.46 2.24
CA VAL A 520 15.45 -9.29 1.41
C VAL A 520 16.27 -9.40 0.12
N ARG A 521 15.59 -9.49 -1.01
CA ARG A 521 16.21 -9.62 -2.34
C ARG A 521 15.88 -8.44 -3.23
N HIS A 522 16.91 -7.96 -3.93
CA HIS A 522 16.74 -6.96 -4.96
C HIS A 522 16.23 -7.63 -6.25
N ILE A 523 15.02 -7.29 -6.68
CA ILE A 523 14.50 -7.67 -7.99
C ILE A 523 15.06 -6.62 -8.97
N LYS A 524 15.95 -7.09 -9.85
CA LYS A 524 16.57 -6.28 -10.90
C LYS A 524 15.62 -6.02 -12.06
#